data_AF-A0A6J7HX83-F1
#
_entry.id   AF-A0A6J7HX83-F1
#
_cell.length_a   1.000
_cell.length_b   1.000
_cell.length_c   1.000
_cell.angle_alpha   90.00
_cell.angle_beta   90.00
_cell.angle_gamma   90.00
#
_symmetry.space_group_name_H-M   'P 1'
#
loop_
_entity.id
_entity.type
_entity.pdbx_description
1 polymer ?
#
loop_
_entity_poly.entity_id
_entity_poly.type
_entity_poly.pdbx_seq_one_letter_code
_entity_poly.pdbx_strand_id
1 'polypeptide(L)'
;MSVRAARAEHGFTLMETVVAMLVLTVGLLATLGAYDGARGLTAVSERTTVVAHRAQAEIERVRGLGWSGIAMDAVPVRSTDAADPASWLTPDAPPGLRPDRRAPSTVEPLVVAPGTGRVAAEPRSWTDGRLSGRLHTWVTRVPDGSCGAGCPGGGEARRITVAVTVDGGAARRGPFVMSTLVTDPSAAPAGLVVDGTRNPLRDPTITCATSGGGAVPCAAPVPAGSGTSWFLYDTPASRTTWSAVTEDHPTDRTVAPALLCLLPLLAECPVPDLMGDEPTPAPAVLPPLLDRSSDLPGSAGSGGRVLRRDDVECDGTPSQDNTTSQRWVTPPLGRETTPTGQGGLTLYSRTTTGTEARVTVCVQLSVAPGPVRELLGLPDTILGTASYTLAAWPAVTTPVSFGFALPGTISTVAAGSRIAARVWLAASSQADVVLAYDHPTVQSALQLNVR
;
A
#
# COMPACT_ATOMS: atom_id res chain seq x y z
N MET A 1 -38.54 -4.97 -87.55
CA MET A 1 -39.13 -4.27 -86.40
C MET A 1 -38.06 -3.39 -85.78
N SER A 2 -38.24 -2.07 -85.94
CA SER A 2 -37.34 -1.01 -85.47
C SER A 2 -38.04 -0.27 -84.34
N VAL A 3 -37.39 -0.13 -83.19
CA VAL A 3 -37.52 1.04 -82.31
C VAL A 3 -36.13 1.34 -81.74
N ARG A 4 -35.43 2.31 -82.35
CA ARG A 4 -34.26 2.98 -81.75
C ARG A 4 -34.81 4.05 -80.80
N ALA A 5 -34.59 3.89 -79.50
CA ALA A 5 -34.85 4.94 -78.53
C ALA A 5 -33.76 6.02 -78.64
N ALA A 6 -34.12 7.19 -79.19
CA ALA A 6 -33.29 8.38 -79.14
C ALA A 6 -33.25 8.88 -77.69
N ARG A 7 -32.08 8.74 -77.04
CA ARG A 7 -31.78 9.45 -75.79
C ARG A 7 -31.81 10.95 -76.08
N ALA A 8 -32.80 11.63 -75.53
CA ALA A 8 -32.83 13.09 -75.53
C ALA A 8 -31.72 13.60 -74.60
N GLU A 9 -30.68 14.18 -75.16
CA GLU A 9 -29.70 14.97 -74.42
C GLU A 9 -30.32 16.34 -74.15
N HIS A 10 -30.93 16.51 -72.97
CA HIS A 10 -31.25 17.83 -72.46
C HIS A 10 -29.94 18.54 -72.10
N GLY A 11 -29.54 19.49 -72.94
CA GLY A 11 -28.37 20.33 -72.71
C GLY A 11 -28.52 21.08 -71.39
N PHE A 12 -27.49 20.98 -70.55
CA PHE A 12 -27.33 21.77 -69.33
C PHE A 12 -27.59 23.25 -69.65
N THR A 13 -28.55 23.86 -68.97
CA THR A 13 -28.89 25.26 -69.21
C THR A 13 -27.80 26.17 -68.61
N LEU A 14 -27.50 27.32 -69.21
CA LEU A 14 -26.49 28.27 -68.70
C LEU A 14 -26.75 28.67 -67.23
N MET A 15 -28.01 28.69 -66.81
CA MET A 15 -28.42 28.88 -65.42
C MET A 15 -27.90 27.78 -64.49
N GLU A 16 -27.90 26.53 -64.93
CA GLU A 16 -27.41 25.39 -64.16
C GLU A 16 -25.91 25.48 -63.89
N THR A 17 -25.13 25.94 -64.87
CA THR A 17 -23.68 26.17 -64.69
C THR A 17 -23.40 27.32 -63.70
N VAL A 18 -24.15 28.42 -63.76
CA VAL A 18 -23.98 29.54 -62.82
C VAL A 18 -24.34 29.13 -61.39
N VAL A 19 -25.44 28.38 -61.20
CA VAL A 19 -25.83 27.84 -59.89
C VAL A 19 -24.79 26.85 -59.37
N ALA A 20 -24.25 25.97 -60.23
CA ALA A 20 -23.19 25.04 -59.85
C ALA A 20 -21.91 25.78 -59.38
N MET A 21 -21.49 26.84 -60.08
CA MET A 21 -20.35 27.66 -59.66
C MET A 21 -20.59 28.37 -58.32
N LEU A 22 -21.80 28.88 -58.08
CA LEU A 22 -22.16 29.51 -56.81
C LEU A 22 -22.11 28.50 -55.65
N VAL A 23 -22.70 27.31 -55.83
CA VAL A 23 -22.68 26.26 -54.81
C VAL A 23 -21.25 25.79 -54.53
N LEU A 24 -20.43 25.63 -55.58
CA LEU A 24 -19.02 25.24 -55.44
C LEU A 24 -18.22 26.28 -54.65
N THR A 25 -18.40 27.57 -54.93
CA THR A 25 -17.66 28.65 -54.25
C THR A 25 -18.05 28.77 -52.77
N VAL A 26 -19.35 28.68 -52.45
CA VAL A 26 -19.82 28.64 -51.06
C VAL A 26 -19.27 27.40 -50.34
N GLY A 27 -19.27 26.24 -51.00
CA GLY A 27 -18.68 25.01 -50.47
C GLY A 27 -17.17 25.13 -50.19
N LEU A 28 -16.41 25.79 -51.06
CA LEU A 28 -14.97 26.02 -50.87
C LEU A 28 -14.69 26.98 -49.71
N LEU A 29 -15.46 28.07 -49.58
CA LEU A 29 -15.31 29.00 -48.46
C LEU A 29 -15.66 28.33 -47.12
N ALA A 30 -16.71 27.49 -47.10
CA ALA A 30 -17.07 26.72 -45.91
C ALA A 30 -15.97 25.73 -45.49
N THR A 31 -15.33 25.04 -46.45
CA THR A 31 -14.23 24.10 -46.13
C THR A 31 -12.97 24.81 -45.64
N LEU A 32 -12.62 25.98 -46.19
CA LEU A 32 -11.52 26.81 -45.67
C LEU A 32 -11.78 27.27 -44.23
N GLY A 33 -12.99 27.74 -43.93
CA GLY A 33 -13.36 28.13 -42.57
C GLY A 33 -13.31 26.95 -41.58
N ALA A 34 -13.77 25.77 -42.00
CA ALA A 34 -13.67 24.55 -41.19
C ALA A 34 -12.21 24.15 -40.93
N TYR A 35 -11.34 24.31 -41.92
CA TYR A 35 -9.91 23.97 -41.82
C TYR A 35 -9.15 24.90 -40.85
N ASP A 36 -9.40 26.20 -40.91
CA ASP A 36 -8.81 27.16 -39.96
C ASP A 36 -9.30 26.89 -38.52
N GLY A 37 -10.58 26.56 -38.36
CA GLY A 37 -11.13 26.11 -37.09
C GLY A 37 -10.44 24.84 -36.56
N ALA A 38 -10.25 23.84 -37.42
CA ALA A 38 -9.57 22.59 -37.06
C ALA A 38 -8.11 22.83 -36.63
N ARG A 39 -7.35 23.67 -37.36
CA ARG A 39 -5.98 24.05 -36.98
C ARG A 39 -5.92 24.73 -35.61
N GLY A 40 -6.87 25.63 -35.33
CA GLY A 40 -6.97 26.30 -34.04
C GLY A 40 -7.22 25.31 -32.89
N LEU A 41 -8.10 24.34 -33.10
CA LEU A 41 -8.37 23.28 -32.12
C LEU A 41 -7.15 22.37 -31.89
N THR A 42 -6.44 21.99 -32.96
CA THR A 42 -5.20 21.20 -32.84
C THR A 42 -4.14 21.95 -32.04
N ALA A 43 -3.90 23.23 -32.31
CA ALA A 43 -2.93 24.03 -31.57
C ALA A 43 -3.29 24.15 -30.08
N VAL A 44 -4.58 24.26 -29.75
CA VAL A 44 -5.08 24.25 -28.37
C VAL A 44 -4.85 22.90 -27.71
N SER A 45 -5.12 21.80 -28.43
CA SER A 45 -4.93 20.44 -27.93
C SER A 45 -3.47 20.17 -27.61
N GLU A 46 -2.56 20.42 -28.57
CA GLU A 46 -1.12 20.25 -28.40
C GLU A 46 -0.60 21.04 -27.19
N ARG A 47 -1.02 22.30 -27.06
CA ARG A 47 -0.62 23.15 -25.94
C ARG A 47 -1.13 22.61 -24.61
N THR A 48 -2.37 22.14 -24.56
CA THR A 48 -2.94 21.56 -23.33
C THR A 48 -2.18 20.31 -22.93
N THR A 49 -1.83 19.45 -23.89
CA THR A 49 -1.00 18.25 -23.67
C THR A 49 0.38 18.62 -23.13
N VAL A 50 1.08 19.58 -23.74
CA VAL A 50 2.39 20.04 -23.25
C VAL A 50 2.28 20.54 -21.81
N VAL A 51 1.32 21.41 -21.54
CA VAL A 51 1.13 22.00 -20.21
C VAL A 51 0.78 20.93 -19.16
N ALA A 52 -0.08 19.97 -19.52
CA ALA A 52 -0.41 18.83 -18.66
C ALA A 52 0.82 17.97 -18.35
N HIS A 53 1.68 17.68 -19.34
CA HIS A 53 2.94 16.96 -19.10
C HIS A 53 3.93 17.74 -18.21
N ARG A 54 3.92 19.07 -18.27
CA ARG A 54 4.74 19.90 -17.37
C ARG A 54 4.21 19.88 -15.93
N ALA A 55 2.89 19.95 -15.73
CA ALA A 55 2.26 19.79 -14.43
C ALA A 55 2.54 18.39 -13.86
N GLN A 56 2.22 17.36 -14.66
CA GLN A 56 2.91 16.08 -14.82
C GLN A 56 4.18 15.85 -13.98
N ALA A 57 5.27 16.17 -14.67
CA ALA A 57 6.63 16.01 -14.21
C ALA A 57 6.92 16.81 -12.93
N GLU A 58 6.27 17.96 -12.72
CA GLU A 58 6.46 18.74 -11.50
C GLU A 58 5.83 18.07 -10.27
N ILE A 59 4.65 17.47 -10.42
CA ILE A 59 4.07 16.65 -9.35
C ILE A 59 4.98 15.47 -9.05
N GLU A 60 5.45 14.72 -10.03
CA GLU A 60 6.35 13.58 -9.79
C GLU A 60 7.68 14.00 -9.15
N ARG A 61 8.25 15.15 -9.57
CA ARG A 61 9.45 15.71 -8.92
C ARG A 61 9.21 15.99 -7.44
N VAL A 62 8.05 16.57 -7.10
CA VAL A 62 7.72 16.89 -5.70
C VAL A 62 7.36 15.63 -4.91
N ARG A 63 6.68 14.65 -5.51
CA ARG A 63 6.39 13.36 -4.87
C ARG A 63 7.65 12.53 -4.60
N GLY A 64 8.66 12.66 -5.46
CA GLY A 64 9.99 12.07 -5.24
C GLY A 64 10.75 12.70 -4.09
N LEU A 65 10.29 13.84 -3.53
CA LEU A 65 10.82 14.35 -2.27
C LEU A 65 10.29 13.47 -1.14
N GLY A 66 11.17 13.03 -0.23
CA GLY A 66 10.72 12.37 1.01
C GLY A 66 9.72 13.24 1.77
N TRP A 67 8.87 12.64 2.61
CA TRP A 67 7.72 13.33 3.24
C TRP A 67 8.08 14.68 3.89
N SER A 68 9.20 14.77 4.61
CA SER A 68 9.66 16.03 5.22
C SER A 68 10.02 17.12 4.20
N GLY A 69 10.45 16.73 2.99
CA GLY A 69 10.77 17.62 1.89
C GLY A 69 9.56 18.11 1.07
N ILE A 70 8.41 17.44 1.17
CA ILE A 70 7.13 17.87 0.55
C ILE A 70 6.55 19.04 1.36
N ALA A 71 7.26 20.15 1.45
CA ALA A 71 6.85 21.36 2.15
C ALA A 71 7.50 22.56 1.45
N MET A 72 6.87 23.72 1.58
CA MET A 72 7.41 24.98 1.09
C MET A 72 8.65 25.36 1.92
N ASP A 73 9.73 25.79 1.25
CA ASP A 73 10.97 26.24 1.89
C ASP A 73 10.84 27.63 2.54
N ALA A 74 9.93 28.45 2.04
CA ALA A 74 9.52 29.73 2.58
C ALA A 74 8.04 30.01 2.27
N VAL A 75 7.47 31.07 2.87
CA VAL A 75 6.12 31.51 2.56
C VAL A 75 6.12 32.16 1.17
N PRO A 76 5.33 31.68 0.19
CA PRO A 76 5.23 32.32 -1.13
C PRO A 76 4.61 33.71 -1.06
N VAL A 77 5.12 34.62 -1.90
CA VAL A 77 4.58 35.98 -1.99
C VAL A 77 3.28 35.97 -2.79
N ARG A 78 2.22 36.54 -2.21
CA ARG A 78 0.92 36.72 -2.87
C ARG A 78 1.02 37.77 -3.97
N SER A 79 0.41 37.48 -5.12
CA SER A 79 0.28 38.44 -6.23
C SER A 79 -1.02 39.24 -6.14
N THR A 80 -0.99 40.51 -6.53
CA THR A 80 -2.19 41.36 -6.67
C THR A 80 -2.84 41.23 -8.05
N ASP A 81 -2.17 40.60 -9.02
CA ASP A 81 -2.73 40.33 -10.34
C ASP A 81 -3.66 39.11 -10.29
N ALA A 82 -4.94 39.30 -10.60
CA ALA A 82 -5.94 38.23 -10.59
C ALA A 82 -5.68 37.13 -11.65
N ALA A 83 -4.88 37.43 -12.68
CA ALA A 83 -4.44 36.48 -13.69
C ALA A 83 -3.25 35.62 -13.22
N ASP A 84 -2.48 36.10 -12.23
CA ASP A 84 -1.38 35.36 -11.63
C ASP A 84 -1.93 34.30 -10.65
N PRO A 85 -1.54 33.02 -10.79
CA PRO A 85 -1.90 31.98 -9.84
C PRO A 85 -1.55 32.31 -8.36
N ALA A 86 -0.52 33.10 -8.11
CA ALA A 86 -0.14 33.53 -6.75
C ALA A 86 -1.17 34.47 -6.10
N SER A 87 -2.17 34.97 -6.84
CA SER A 87 -3.30 35.70 -6.23
C SER A 87 -4.25 34.81 -5.41
N TRP A 88 -4.12 33.48 -5.53
CA TRP A 88 -4.96 32.49 -4.82
C TRP A 88 -4.53 32.28 -3.38
N LEU A 89 -3.35 32.79 -3.04
CA LEU A 89 -2.83 32.79 -1.68
C LEU A 89 -3.64 33.77 -0.82
N THR A 90 -3.92 33.38 0.42
CA THR A 90 -4.58 34.25 1.40
C THR A 90 -3.55 34.94 2.29
N PRO A 91 -3.82 36.18 2.74
CA PRO A 91 -2.92 36.90 3.63
C PRO A 91 -3.02 36.47 5.10
N ASP A 92 -3.86 35.48 5.41
CA ASP A 92 -4.16 35.07 6.79
C ASP A 92 -2.95 34.39 7.46
N ALA A 93 -2.97 34.30 8.80
CA ALA A 93 -1.98 33.57 9.58
C ALA A 93 -2.65 32.33 10.22
N PRO A 94 -2.30 31.09 9.83
CA PRO A 94 -1.24 30.72 8.88
C PRO A 94 -1.63 31.02 7.41
N PRO A 95 -0.64 31.27 6.53
CA PRO A 95 -0.89 31.54 5.12
C PRO A 95 -1.53 30.32 4.47
N GLY A 96 -2.51 30.55 3.59
CA GLY A 96 -3.30 29.49 2.97
C GLY A 96 -3.41 29.64 1.46
N LEU A 97 -3.91 28.59 0.81
CA LEU A 97 -4.25 28.57 -0.60
C LEU A 97 -5.76 28.30 -0.73
N ARG A 98 -6.39 28.91 -1.73
CA ARG A 98 -7.74 28.56 -2.18
C ARG A 98 -7.63 27.67 -3.42
N PRO A 99 -7.63 26.33 -3.27
CA PRO A 99 -7.47 25.42 -4.41
C PRO A 99 -8.71 25.45 -5.33
N ASP A 100 -9.91 25.60 -4.77
CA ASP A 100 -11.14 25.76 -5.54
C ASP A 100 -11.53 27.24 -5.65
N ARG A 101 -11.44 27.78 -6.88
CA ARG A 101 -11.83 29.17 -7.16
C ARG A 101 -13.34 29.39 -7.13
N ARG A 102 -14.15 28.32 -7.20
CA ARG A 102 -15.61 28.37 -7.11
C ARG A 102 -16.13 28.34 -5.67
N ALA A 103 -15.32 27.85 -4.74
CA ALA A 103 -15.63 27.79 -3.31
C ALA A 103 -14.63 28.63 -2.48
N PRO A 104 -14.71 29.98 -2.55
CA PRO A 104 -13.70 30.87 -1.99
C PRO A 104 -13.58 30.83 -0.46
N SER A 105 -14.54 30.21 0.24
CA SER A 105 -14.52 30.01 1.69
C SER A 105 -13.56 28.91 2.14
N THR A 106 -13.16 27.99 1.25
CA THR A 106 -12.29 26.88 1.62
C THR A 106 -10.83 27.30 1.45
N VAL A 107 -10.18 27.58 2.58
CA VAL A 107 -8.76 27.91 2.64
C VAL A 107 -8.02 26.72 3.23
N GLU A 108 -7.10 26.15 2.47
CA GLU A 108 -6.21 25.09 2.95
C GLU A 108 -4.90 25.74 3.45
N PRO A 109 -4.45 25.48 4.69
CA PRO A 109 -3.23 26.08 5.21
C PRO A 109 -2.00 25.54 4.47
N LEU A 110 -1.03 26.41 4.18
CA LEU A 110 0.23 26.02 3.56
C LEU A 110 1.10 25.23 4.54
N VAL A 111 1.80 24.24 4.01
CA VAL A 111 2.84 23.50 4.75
C VAL A 111 4.17 24.19 4.49
N VAL A 112 4.60 25.05 5.41
CA VAL A 112 5.87 25.78 5.32
C VAL A 112 6.83 25.21 6.36
N ALA A 113 8.02 24.80 5.92
CA ALA A 113 9.04 24.19 6.76
C ALA A 113 10.42 24.74 6.41
N PRO A 114 10.80 25.94 6.92
CA PRO A 114 12.08 26.55 6.60
C PRO A 114 13.25 25.63 6.94
N GLY A 115 14.15 25.42 5.97
CA GLY A 115 15.34 24.58 6.11
C GLY A 115 15.15 23.08 5.80
N THR A 116 13.92 22.56 5.86
CA THR A 116 13.63 21.14 5.54
C THR A 116 12.74 20.95 4.32
N GLY A 117 11.83 21.90 4.06
CA GLY A 117 11.04 21.99 2.84
C GLY A 117 11.93 22.14 1.60
N ARG A 118 11.54 21.46 0.52
CA ARG A 118 12.28 21.44 -0.75
C ARG A 118 11.45 21.93 -1.94
N VAL A 119 10.24 22.42 -1.68
CA VAL A 119 9.41 23.09 -2.68
C VAL A 119 9.68 24.58 -2.60
N ALA A 120 10.25 25.16 -3.66
CA ALA A 120 10.59 26.57 -3.71
C ALA A 120 9.34 27.45 -3.63
N ALA A 121 9.42 28.51 -2.82
CA ALA A 121 8.37 29.52 -2.72
C ALA A 121 8.19 30.35 -4.00
N GLU A 122 9.24 30.48 -4.81
CA GLU A 122 9.22 31.25 -6.05
C GLU A 122 8.81 30.40 -7.27
N PRO A 123 8.04 30.96 -8.23
CA PRO A 123 7.65 30.24 -9.44
C PRO A 123 8.85 29.94 -10.34
N ARG A 124 8.95 28.69 -10.80
CA ARG A 124 10.02 28.25 -11.72
C ARG A 124 9.64 28.50 -13.17
N SER A 125 10.54 29.10 -13.97
CA SER A 125 10.34 29.23 -15.41
C SER A 125 10.45 27.88 -16.13
N TRP A 126 9.72 27.72 -17.23
CA TRP A 126 9.85 26.56 -18.10
C TRP A 126 9.79 26.96 -19.58
N THR A 127 10.37 26.13 -20.43
CA THR A 127 10.24 26.21 -21.89
C THR A 127 10.37 24.82 -22.52
N ASP A 128 9.70 24.59 -23.65
CA ASP A 128 9.92 23.44 -24.53
C ASP A 128 10.53 23.84 -25.89
N GLY A 129 11.02 25.08 -26.01
CA GLY A 129 11.52 25.69 -27.24
C GLY A 129 10.45 26.40 -28.07
N ARG A 130 9.16 26.02 -27.94
CA ARG A 130 8.03 26.63 -28.64
C ARG A 130 7.13 27.45 -27.72
N LEU A 131 6.88 26.92 -26.53
CA LEU A 131 6.10 27.50 -25.45
C LEU A 131 7.03 27.79 -24.28
N SER A 132 6.67 28.81 -23.50
CA SER A 132 7.33 29.19 -22.26
C SER A 132 6.30 29.66 -21.25
N GLY A 133 6.66 29.68 -19.97
CA GLY A 133 5.81 30.18 -18.90
C GLY A 133 6.38 29.91 -17.52
N ARG A 134 5.51 29.88 -16.51
CA ARG A 134 5.90 29.66 -15.10
C ARG A 134 5.14 28.48 -14.49
N LEU A 135 5.82 27.78 -13.59
CA LEU A 135 5.30 26.72 -12.75
C LEU A 135 5.19 27.27 -11.32
N HIS A 136 3.97 27.37 -10.83
CA HIS A 136 3.69 27.68 -9.44
C HIS A 136 3.38 26.37 -8.74
N THR A 137 4.04 26.10 -7.62
CA THR A 137 3.84 24.88 -6.84
C THR A 137 3.60 25.24 -5.40
N TRP A 138 2.55 24.68 -4.83
CA TRP A 138 2.20 24.87 -3.43
C TRP A 138 1.94 23.54 -2.77
N VAL A 139 2.29 23.46 -1.49
CA VAL A 139 1.92 22.35 -0.63
C VAL A 139 0.99 22.85 0.46
N THR A 140 -0.21 22.30 0.50
CA THR A 140 -1.21 22.57 1.53
C THR A 140 -1.50 21.31 2.34
N ARG A 141 -2.07 21.54 3.51
CA ARG A 141 -2.51 20.52 4.45
C ARG A 141 -4.01 20.30 4.27
N VAL A 142 -4.41 19.04 4.12
CA VAL A 142 -5.80 18.64 3.89
C VAL A 142 -6.18 17.57 4.91
N PRO A 143 -7.34 17.69 5.59
CA PRO A 143 -7.84 16.62 6.43
C PRO A 143 -8.03 15.35 5.60
N ASP A 144 -7.40 14.24 6.00
CA ASP A 144 -7.66 12.93 5.42
C ASP A 144 -8.91 12.34 6.08
N GLY A 145 -10.08 12.57 5.45
CA GLY A 145 -11.35 12.02 5.92
C GLY A 145 -11.42 10.49 5.87
N SER A 146 -10.43 9.84 5.23
CA SER A 146 -10.30 8.38 5.17
C SER A 146 -9.60 7.82 6.41
N CYS A 147 -8.87 8.66 7.16
CA CYS A 147 -8.32 8.23 8.43
C CYS A 147 -9.38 8.35 9.53
N GLY A 148 -9.69 7.22 10.18
CA GLY A 148 -10.62 7.18 11.31
C GLY A 148 -10.12 7.98 12.52
N ALA A 149 -10.88 7.91 13.63
CA ALA A 149 -10.54 8.51 14.92
C ALA A 149 -9.26 7.87 15.48
N GLY A 150 -8.12 8.37 15.02
CA GLY A 150 -6.84 7.74 15.26
C GLY A 150 -5.69 8.59 14.77
N CYS A 151 -5.61 9.06 13.53
CA CYS A 151 -4.32 9.56 13.04
C CYS A 151 -3.57 10.57 13.96
N PRO A 152 -2.31 10.28 14.34
CA PRO A 152 -1.53 11.16 15.20
C PRO A 152 -1.32 12.50 14.49
N GLY A 153 -1.79 13.59 15.10
CA GLY A 153 -1.69 14.94 14.54
C GLY A 153 -2.77 15.32 13.53
N GLY A 154 -3.93 14.63 13.51
CA GLY A 154 -5.08 15.03 12.71
C GLY A 154 -5.16 14.42 11.32
N GLY A 155 -4.33 13.41 11.01
CA GLY A 155 -4.45 12.64 9.76
C GLY A 155 -4.45 13.52 8.53
N GLU A 156 -3.42 14.34 8.36
CA GLU A 156 -3.47 15.34 7.31
C GLU A 156 -2.60 14.91 6.14
N ALA A 157 -3.25 14.66 5.00
CA ALA A 157 -2.57 14.51 3.73
C ALA A 157 -1.99 15.86 3.30
N ARG A 158 -0.91 15.81 2.52
CA ARG A 158 -0.36 16.99 1.85
C ARG A 158 -0.88 17.02 0.43
N ARG A 159 -1.56 18.10 0.06
CA ARG A 159 -1.95 18.36 -1.32
C ARG A 159 -0.82 19.11 -2.01
N ILE A 160 -0.31 18.54 -3.09
CA ILE A 160 0.59 19.24 -4.01
C ILE A 160 -0.31 19.86 -5.08
N THR A 161 -0.29 21.19 -5.21
CA THR A 161 -1.01 21.92 -6.26
C THR A 161 -0.01 22.58 -7.19
N VAL A 162 -0.08 22.26 -8.47
CA VAL A 162 0.76 22.84 -9.53
C VAL A 162 -0.12 23.64 -10.48
N ALA A 163 0.17 24.94 -10.62
CA ALA A 163 -0.45 25.80 -11.62
C ALA A 163 0.59 26.21 -12.66
N VAL A 164 0.28 25.93 -13.93
CA VAL A 164 1.17 26.19 -15.07
C VAL A 164 0.61 27.33 -15.90
N THR A 165 1.37 28.40 -16.03
CA THR A 165 1.09 29.51 -16.95
C THR A 165 1.85 29.32 -18.26
N VAL A 166 1.37 29.98 -19.31
CA VAL A 166 2.04 30.04 -20.62
C VAL A 166 2.06 31.50 -21.03
N ASP A 167 3.22 31.98 -21.48
CA ASP A 167 3.42 33.37 -21.88
C ASP A 167 2.80 33.68 -23.26
N GLY A 168 2.60 34.97 -23.53
CA GLY A 168 2.10 35.47 -24.83
C GLY A 168 0.58 35.42 -25.02
N GLY A 169 0.11 35.55 -26.28
CA GLY A 169 -1.33 35.57 -26.62
C GLY A 169 -2.11 34.32 -26.19
N ALA A 170 -1.36 33.26 -25.89
CA ALA A 170 -1.81 32.01 -25.32
C ALA A 170 -2.35 32.18 -23.87
N ALA A 171 -1.88 33.16 -23.09
CA ALA A 171 -2.20 33.36 -21.67
C ALA A 171 -3.70 33.59 -21.37
N ARG A 172 -4.53 33.94 -22.37
CA ARG A 172 -5.94 34.31 -22.19
C ARG A 172 -6.85 33.22 -21.63
N ARG A 173 -6.42 31.95 -21.60
CA ARG A 173 -7.22 30.83 -21.05
C ARG A 173 -6.99 30.56 -19.56
N GLY A 174 -6.18 31.39 -18.89
CA GLY A 174 -5.80 31.17 -17.50
C GLY A 174 -4.82 30.01 -17.33
N PRO A 175 -4.37 29.76 -16.10
CA PRO A 175 -3.44 28.68 -15.80
C PRO A 175 -4.11 27.30 -15.87
N PHE A 176 -3.35 26.30 -16.29
CA PHE A 176 -3.72 24.89 -16.10
C PHE A 176 -3.36 24.47 -14.67
N VAL A 177 -4.28 23.81 -13.97
CA VAL A 177 -4.09 23.42 -12.57
C VAL A 177 -4.21 21.91 -12.44
N MET A 178 -3.26 21.31 -11.73
CA MET A 178 -3.29 19.90 -11.36
C MET A 178 -2.97 19.78 -9.88
N SER A 179 -3.62 18.86 -9.19
CA SER A 179 -3.29 18.57 -7.80
C SER A 179 -3.32 17.08 -7.51
N THR A 180 -2.56 16.67 -6.51
CA THR A 180 -2.58 15.30 -5.98
C THR A 180 -2.46 15.34 -4.47
N LEU A 181 -2.95 14.29 -3.81
CA LEU A 181 -2.78 14.09 -2.37
C LEU A 181 -1.66 13.08 -2.15
N VAL A 182 -0.77 13.41 -1.23
CA VAL A 182 0.24 12.51 -0.70
C VAL A 182 -0.08 12.31 0.76
N THR A 183 -0.28 11.06 1.16
CA THR A 183 -0.39 10.68 2.57
C THR A 183 1.00 10.41 3.11
N ASP A 184 1.19 10.66 4.40
CA ASP A 184 2.43 10.30 5.08
C ASP A 184 2.56 8.77 5.00
N PRO A 185 3.59 8.21 4.34
CA PRO A 185 3.77 6.75 4.32
C PRO A 185 4.02 6.19 5.72
N SER A 186 4.27 7.06 6.71
CA SER A 186 4.45 6.72 8.12
C SER A 186 3.23 7.03 9.01
N ALA A 187 2.15 7.58 8.48
CA ALA A 187 0.95 7.76 9.29
C ALA A 187 0.23 6.41 9.47
N ALA A 188 0.30 5.83 10.66
CA ALA A 188 -0.68 4.83 11.10
C ALA A 188 -1.77 5.51 11.94
N PRO A 189 -2.99 4.95 12.00
CA PRO A 189 -4.02 5.39 12.94
C PRO A 189 -3.48 5.34 14.38
N ALA A 190 -3.79 6.31 15.26
CA ALA A 190 -3.45 6.19 16.68
C ALA A 190 -4.07 4.92 17.25
N GLY A 191 -3.26 4.26 18.06
CA GLY A 191 -3.49 2.90 18.50
C GLY A 191 -2.70 1.86 17.71
N LEU A 192 -2.17 2.19 16.52
CA LEU A 192 -1.27 1.33 15.76
C LEU A 192 0.19 1.80 15.90
N VAL A 193 1.06 0.85 16.23
CA VAL A 193 2.51 1.04 16.21
C VAL A 193 2.94 1.22 14.75
N VAL A 194 3.45 2.41 14.42
CA VAL A 194 4.02 2.74 13.11
C VAL A 194 5.45 2.20 13.03
N ASP A 195 5.71 1.26 12.14
CA ASP A 195 7.07 0.98 11.64
C ASP A 195 7.26 1.62 10.25
N GLY A 196 7.57 2.93 10.26
CA GLY A 196 7.67 3.68 9.00
C GLY A 196 8.14 5.13 9.07
N THR A 197 8.59 5.67 10.21
CA THR A 197 9.61 6.77 10.36
C THR A 197 9.62 7.47 11.74
N ARG A 198 9.13 6.86 12.83
CA ARG A 198 9.52 7.33 14.17
C ARG A 198 9.97 6.17 15.03
N ASN A 199 11.28 5.95 15.01
CA ASN A 199 11.95 5.13 16.00
C ASN A 199 11.56 5.66 17.40
N PRO A 200 10.83 4.88 18.22
CA PRO A 200 10.39 5.31 19.54
C PRO A 200 11.54 5.65 20.51
N LEU A 201 12.79 5.31 20.16
CA LEU A 201 14.00 5.67 20.91
C LEU A 201 14.44 7.14 20.80
N ARG A 202 13.95 7.91 19.83
CA ARG A 202 14.41 9.30 19.60
C ARG A 202 13.50 10.37 20.20
N ASP A 203 12.37 9.98 20.79
CA ASP A 203 11.44 10.90 21.44
C ASP A 203 11.11 10.40 22.86
N PRO A 204 11.57 11.09 23.92
CA PRO A 204 11.33 10.67 25.31
C PRO A 204 9.86 10.73 25.73
N THR A 205 8.94 11.20 24.89
CA THR A 205 7.51 11.31 25.22
C THR A 205 6.67 10.10 24.82
N ILE A 206 7.23 9.11 24.11
CA ILE A 206 6.48 7.92 23.69
C ILE A 206 6.54 6.88 24.80
N THR A 207 5.37 6.53 25.36
CA THR A 207 5.25 5.53 26.43
C THR A 207 4.52 4.26 25.98
N CYS A 208 5.16 3.12 26.18
CA CYS A 208 4.63 1.77 26.00
C CYS A 208 3.86 1.34 27.27
N ALA A 209 2.79 0.57 27.11
CA ALA A 209 2.05 0.00 28.23
C ALA A 209 2.77 -1.25 28.76
N THR A 210 3.02 -1.30 30.07
CA THR A 210 3.49 -2.51 30.76
C THR A 210 2.34 -3.50 30.94
N SER A 211 2.66 -4.77 31.21
CA SER A 211 1.67 -5.80 31.54
C SER A 211 0.80 -5.47 32.77
N GLY A 212 1.24 -4.53 33.61
CA GLY A 212 0.46 -3.98 34.73
C GLY A 212 -0.33 -2.70 34.40
N GLY A 213 -0.39 -2.27 33.14
CA GLY A 213 -1.14 -1.07 32.71
C GLY A 213 -0.43 0.28 32.93
N GLY A 214 0.79 0.29 33.46
CA GLY A 214 1.59 1.51 33.62
C GLY A 214 2.28 1.92 32.31
N ALA A 215 2.38 3.23 32.06
CA ALA A 215 3.05 3.81 30.89
C ALA A 215 4.56 3.99 31.16
N VAL A 216 5.43 3.38 30.35
CA VAL A 216 6.90 3.49 30.45
C VAL A 216 7.49 3.97 29.11
N PRO A 217 8.56 4.78 29.06
CA PRO A 217 9.17 5.19 27.79
C PRO A 217 9.52 3.99 26.91
N CYS A 218 9.15 4.03 25.62
CA CYS A 218 9.43 2.96 24.68
C CYS A 218 10.93 2.90 24.37
N ALA A 219 11.68 2.19 25.22
CA ALA A 219 13.14 2.15 25.20
C ALA A 219 13.74 1.17 24.16
N ALA A 220 12.95 0.64 23.21
CA ALA A 220 13.46 -0.15 22.08
C ALA A 220 12.37 -0.32 20.98
N PRO A 221 12.58 0.06 19.69
CA PRO A 221 12.03 -0.73 18.58
C PRO A 221 12.62 -2.14 18.71
N VAL A 222 12.24 -3.07 17.84
CA VAL A 222 13.11 -4.23 17.62
C VAL A 222 14.55 -3.68 17.48
N PRO A 223 15.47 -3.91 18.44
CA PRO A 223 16.54 -2.97 18.72
C PRO A 223 17.59 -3.06 17.62
N ALA A 224 17.84 -1.95 16.91
CA ALA A 224 19.06 -1.59 16.19
C ALA A 224 19.95 -2.76 15.68
N GLY A 225 19.32 -3.76 15.07
CA GLY A 225 19.94 -4.94 14.48
C GLY A 225 19.42 -5.11 13.06
N SER A 226 20.09 -5.90 12.25
CA SER A 226 19.55 -6.32 10.96
C SER A 226 18.30 -7.16 11.23
N GLY A 227 17.11 -6.54 11.11
CA GLY A 227 15.86 -7.28 11.13
C GLY A 227 15.81 -8.20 9.92
N THR A 228 15.68 -9.50 10.16
CA THR A 228 15.39 -10.45 9.08
C THR A 228 13.89 -10.66 9.05
N SER A 229 13.29 -10.49 7.88
CA SER A 229 11.86 -10.68 7.67
C SER A 229 11.62 -11.95 6.85
N TRP A 230 10.59 -12.70 7.22
CA TRP A 230 10.12 -13.86 6.51
C TRP A 230 8.61 -13.74 6.25
N PHE A 231 8.22 -13.81 4.99
CA PHE A 231 6.85 -13.87 4.53
C PHE A 231 6.30 -15.28 4.72
N LEU A 232 5.08 -15.38 5.23
CA LEU A 232 4.40 -16.65 5.45
C LEU A 232 3.86 -17.17 4.13
N TYR A 233 4.28 -18.37 3.73
CA TYR A 233 3.79 -19.05 2.55
C TYR A 233 2.90 -20.22 2.92
N ASP A 234 2.21 -20.73 1.92
CA ASP A 234 1.47 -21.99 1.95
C ASP A 234 2.17 -23.02 1.06
N THR A 235 3.50 -23.00 1.17
CA THR A 235 4.38 -23.92 0.47
C THR A 235 4.90 -24.88 1.52
N PRO A 236 4.79 -26.21 1.37
CA PRO A 236 5.29 -27.11 2.39
C PRO A 236 6.80 -26.96 2.55
N ALA A 237 7.30 -27.01 3.79
CA ALA A 237 8.72 -26.85 4.11
C ALA A 237 9.65 -27.96 3.57
N SER A 238 9.07 -28.98 2.92
CA SER A 238 9.76 -29.92 2.02
C SER A 238 10.44 -29.22 0.85
N ARG A 239 9.97 -28.01 0.49
CA ARG A 239 10.60 -27.09 -0.46
C ARG A 239 11.45 -26.04 0.27
N THR A 240 12.40 -25.46 -0.45
CA THR A 240 13.28 -24.39 0.05
C THR A 240 12.96 -23.01 -0.52
N THR A 241 12.06 -22.95 -1.49
CA THR A 241 11.61 -21.72 -2.16
C THR A 241 10.11 -21.74 -2.25
N TRP A 242 9.51 -20.55 -2.31
CA TRP A 242 8.09 -20.36 -2.56
C TRP A 242 7.62 -21.11 -3.81
N SER A 243 6.38 -21.56 -3.79
CA SER A 243 5.69 -22.11 -4.95
C SER A 243 4.23 -21.65 -4.99
N ALA A 244 3.74 -21.33 -6.18
CA ALA A 244 2.38 -20.89 -6.37
C ALA A 244 1.37 -21.97 -5.99
N VAL A 245 0.37 -21.57 -5.21
CA VAL A 245 -0.86 -22.33 -4.99
C VAL A 245 -1.88 -21.93 -6.06
N THR A 246 -2.56 -22.90 -6.64
CA THR A 246 -3.41 -22.70 -7.83
C THR A 246 -4.89 -22.93 -7.58
N GLU A 247 -5.25 -23.52 -6.45
CA GLU A 247 -6.62 -23.86 -6.09
C GLU A 247 -6.83 -23.80 -4.57
N ASP A 248 -8.08 -23.66 -4.14
CA ASP A 248 -8.45 -23.80 -2.74
C ASP A 248 -8.18 -25.24 -2.26
N HIS A 249 -7.80 -25.41 -1.00
CA HIS A 249 -7.55 -26.74 -0.44
C HIS A 249 -8.02 -26.84 1.03
N PRO A 250 -8.25 -28.08 1.51
CA PRO A 250 -8.50 -28.33 2.92
C PRO A 250 -7.34 -27.89 3.81
N THR A 251 -7.61 -27.81 5.10
CA THR A 251 -6.63 -27.42 6.13
C THR A 251 -5.39 -28.31 6.09
N ASP A 252 -4.25 -27.70 5.79
CA ASP A 252 -2.98 -28.42 5.78
C ASP A 252 -2.56 -28.86 7.17
N ARG A 253 -2.00 -30.06 7.23
CA ARG A 253 -1.43 -30.61 8.47
C ARG A 253 -0.02 -30.06 8.66
N THR A 254 0.14 -29.02 9.48
CA THR A 254 1.41 -28.34 9.76
C THR A 254 1.91 -28.56 11.19
N VAL A 255 1.05 -29.05 12.09
CA VAL A 255 1.37 -29.40 13.48
C VAL A 255 1.19 -30.90 13.74
N ALA A 256 2.15 -31.49 14.45
CA ALA A 256 2.24 -32.92 14.74
C ALA A 256 2.54 -33.20 16.22
N PRO A 257 2.00 -34.28 16.80
CA PRO A 257 2.68 -34.97 17.88
C PRO A 257 3.93 -35.70 17.32
N ALA A 258 5.11 -35.35 17.84
CA ALA A 258 6.44 -35.78 17.36
C ALA A 258 6.71 -37.31 17.30
N LEU A 259 5.77 -38.15 17.72
CA LEU A 259 5.96 -39.61 17.87
C LEU A 259 5.28 -40.46 16.80
N LEU A 260 4.29 -39.93 16.06
CA LEU A 260 3.53 -40.73 15.07
C LEU A 260 4.23 -40.86 13.71
N CYS A 261 5.26 -40.04 13.45
CA CYS A 261 5.89 -39.92 12.13
C CYS A 261 7.22 -40.66 11.95
N LEU A 262 7.62 -41.48 12.92
CA LEU A 262 8.86 -42.26 12.86
C LEU A 262 8.72 -43.54 12.01
N LEU A 263 7.50 -43.90 11.58
CA LEU A 263 7.24 -45.07 10.75
C LEU A 263 7.08 -44.64 9.29
N PRO A 264 7.96 -45.08 8.36
CA PRO A 264 7.97 -44.66 6.95
C PRO A 264 6.76 -45.17 6.13
N LEU A 265 5.77 -45.79 6.78
CA LEU A 265 4.58 -46.37 6.14
C LEU A 265 3.35 -45.45 6.19
N LEU A 266 3.41 -44.31 6.88
CA LEU A 266 2.27 -43.39 6.98
C LEU A 266 2.49 -42.17 6.07
N ALA A 267 1.81 -42.15 4.93
CA ALA A 267 1.85 -41.10 3.91
C ALA A 267 1.23 -39.75 4.35
N GLU A 268 1.01 -39.53 5.64
CA GLU A 268 0.20 -38.40 6.15
C GLU A 268 0.87 -37.63 7.29
N CYS A 269 2.19 -37.60 7.30
CA CYS A 269 2.92 -36.81 8.28
C CYS A 269 2.72 -35.32 8.05
N PRO A 270 2.34 -34.55 9.07
CA PRO A 270 2.19 -33.10 8.97
C PRO A 270 3.52 -32.45 8.61
N VAL A 271 3.54 -31.64 7.56
CA VAL A 271 4.71 -30.87 7.14
C VAL A 271 4.43 -29.41 7.44
N PRO A 272 5.24 -28.72 8.27
CA PRO A 272 5.08 -27.29 8.46
C PRO A 272 5.16 -26.53 7.15
N ASP A 273 4.56 -25.35 7.09
CA ASP A 273 4.68 -24.49 5.93
C ASP A 273 6.02 -23.76 5.92
N LEU A 274 6.41 -23.28 4.74
CA LEU A 274 7.60 -22.50 4.51
C LEU A 274 7.31 -21.03 4.81
N MET A 275 8.27 -20.34 5.41
CA MET A 275 8.36 -18.88 5.35
C MET A 275 9.69 -18.47 4.73
N GLY A 276 9.69 -17.46 3.86
CA GLY A 276 10.86 -17.06 3.08
C GLY A 276 11.12 -15.56 3.07
N ASP A 277 12.31 -15.14 2.67
CA ASP A 277 12.78 -13.75 2.71
C ASP A 277 12.26 -12.87 1.56
N GLU A 278 11.61 -13.48 0.56
CA GLU A 278 11.00 -12.77 -0.57
C GLU A 278 9.47 -12.67 -0.43
N PRO A 279 8.84 -11.54 -0.80
CA PRO A 279 7.39 -11.47 -0.85
C PRO A 279 6.82 -12.43 -1.91
N THR A 280 5.57 -12.88 -1.74
CA THR A 280 4.85 -13.64 -2.79
C THR A 280 4.89 -12.84 -4.12
N PRO A 281 5.40 -13.42 -5.23
CA PRO A 281 5.57 -12.69 -6.48
C PRO A 281 4.26 -12.12 -7.03
N ALA A 282 4.27 -10.87 -7.49
CA ALA A 282 3.11 -10.20 -8.09
C ALA A 282 3.10 -10.33 -9.63
N PRO A 283 2.39 -11.32 -10.22
CA PRO A 283 2.26 -11.42 -11.68
C PRO A 283 1.42 -10.27 -12.26
N ALA A 284 1.48 -10.10 -13.59
CA ALA A 284 0.73 -9.06 -14.30
C ALA A 284 -0.80 -9.19 -14.14
N VAL A 285 -1.29 -10.42 -13.96
CA VAL A 285 -2.68 -10.71 -13.60
C VAL A 285 -2.66 -11.31 -12.20
N LEU A 286 -3.25 -10.61 -11.23
CA LEU A 286 -3.30 -11.09 -9.85
C LEU A 286 -4.10 -12.39 -9.77
N PRO A 287 -3.60 -13.42 -9.06
CA PRO A 287 -4.37 -14.62 -8.81
C PRO A 287 -5.59 -14.29 -7.92
N PRO A 288 -6.62 -15.15 -7.89
CA PRO A 288 -7.67 -15.04 -6.89
C PRO A 288 -7.11 -15.26 -5.47
N LEU A 289 -7.83 -14.73 -4.47
CA LEU A 289 -7.59 -15.08 -3.08
C LEU A 289 -8.07 -16.52 -2.84
N LEU A 290 -7.12 -17.43 -2.62
CA LEU A 290 -7.37 -18.86 -2.42
C LEU A 290 -7.52 -19.22 -0.95
N ASP A 291 -8.46 -20.11 -0.65
CA ASP A 291 -8.76 -20.60 0.69
C ASP A 291 -7.85 -21.78 1.07
N ARG A 292 -7.19 -21.67 2.21
CA ARG A 292 -6.19 -22.64 2.73
C ARG A 292 -6.77 -23.54 3.83
N SER A 293 -8.10 -23.54 3.95
CA SER A 293 -8.88 -24.34 4.90
C SER A 293 -10.34 -24.46 4.43
N SER A 294 -10.55 -24.88 3.18
CA SER A 294 -11.88 -24.95 2.56
C SER A 294 -12.84 -25.94 3.25
N ASP A 295 -12.31 -26.81 4.12
CA ASP A 295 -13.05 -27.73 4.97
C ASP A 295 -13.59 -27.09 6.27
N LEU A 296 -13.18 -25.86 6.59
CA LEU A 296 -13.63 -25.12 7.78
C LEU A 296 -14.65 -24.02 7.43
N PRO A 297 -15.65 -23.77 8.29
CA PRO A 297 -16.62 -22.70 8.07
C PRO A 297 -15.96 -21.32 8.15
N GLY A 298 -16.42 -20.39 7.31
CA GLY A 298 -15.91 -19.01 7.26
C GLY A 298 -14.67 -18.82 6.37
N SER A 299 -14.15 -19.90 5.78
CA SER A 299 -13.02 -19.88 4.85
C SER A 299 -13.37 -19.30 3.49
N ALA A 300 -14.59 -19.45 2.98
CA ALA A 300 -14.96 -19.07 1.61
C ALA A 300 -14.50 -17.65 1.21
N GLY A 301 -13.66 -17.56 0.17
CA GLY A 301 -13.15 -16.31 -0.41
C GLY A 301 -12.27 -15.50 0.55
N SER A 302 -11.68 -16.15 1.54
CA SER A 302 -10.90 -15.52 2.60
C SER A 302 -9.47 -15.21 2.20
N GLY A 303 -8.93 -15.95 1.23
CA GLY A 303 -7.53 -15.82 0.82
C GLY A 303 -6.55 -16.34 1.88
N GLY A 304 -7.00 -17.26 2.73
CA GLY A 304 -6.29 -17.63 3.93
C GLY A 304 -6.80 -18.88 4.62
N ARG A 305 -6.27 -19.12 5.82
CA ARG A 305 -6.62 -20.24 6.68
C ARG A 305 -7.47 -19.77 7.86
N VAL A 306 -8.52 -20.52 8.17
CA VAL A 306 -9.26 -20.36 9.42
C VAL A 306 -8.45 -20.95 10.57
N LEU A 307 -8.18 -20.13 11.60
CA LEU A 307 -7.71 -20.58 12.90
C LEU A 307 -8.85 -20.50 13.90
N ARG A 308 -9.24 -21.66 14.41
CA ARG A 308 -10.15 -21.79 15.54
C ARG A 308 -9.43 -21.42 16.83
N ARG A 309 -10.20 -20.94 17.80
CA ARG A 309 -9.74 -20.79 19.18
C ARG A 309 -9.22 -22.13 19.72
N ASP A 310 -8.04 -22.07 20.33
CA ASP A 310 -7.47 -23.20 21.06
C ASP A 310 -8.10 -23.33 22.46
N ASP A 311 -7.95 -24.49 23.10
CA ASP A 311 -8.44 -24.73 24.46
C ASP A 311 -7.46 -24.29 25.57
N VAL A 312 -6.32 -23.71 25.17
CA VAL A 312 -5.27 -23.21 26.06
C VAL A 312 -5.00 -21.72 25.88
N GLU A 313 -4.47 -21.09 26.94
CA GLU A 313 -3.92 -19.74 26.89
C GLU A 313 -2.49 -19.72 26.33
N CYS A 314 -1.92 -18.53 26.12
CA CYS A 314 -0.58 -18.39 25.50
C CYS A 314 0.58 -18.89 26.39
N ASP A 315 0.36 -19.11 27.69
CA ASP A 315 1.33 -19.72 28.60
C ASP A 315 1.21 -21.26 28.66
N GLY A 316 0.19 -21.82 28.01
CA GLY A 316 -0.03 -23.26 27.89
C GLY A 316 0.74 -23.91 26.73
N THR A 317 0.61 -25.23 26.63
CA THR A 317 1.09 -25.98 25.46
C THR A 317 -0.01 -25.99 24.40
N PRO A 318 0.17 -25.36 23.22
CA PRO A 318 -0.86 -25.31 22.18
C PRO A 318 -1.25 -26.72 21.71
N SER A 319 -2.54 -26.92 21.45
CA SER A 319 -3.08 -28.22 21.03
C SER A 319 -2.46 -28.66 19.72
N GLN A 320 -2.33 -29.97 19.47
CA GLN A 320 -1.79 -30.48 18.20
C GLN A 320 -2.84 -30.52 17.07
N ASP A 321 -3.93 -29.78 17.23
CA ASP A 321 -4.98 -29.67 16.22
C ASP A 321 -4.55 -28.65 15.14
N ASN A 322 -4.62 -29.07 13.88
CA ASN A 322 -4.27 -28.24 12.74
C ASN A 322 -5.30 -27.13 12.50
N THR A 323 -6.51 -27.28 13.01
CA THR A 323 -7.54 -26.23 12.87
C THR A 323 -7.38 -25.10 13.90
N THR A 324 -6.62 -25.30 14.97
CA THR A 324 -6.44 -24.30 16.06
C THR A 324 -5.09 -23.59 15.95
N SER A 325 -4.14 -24.15 15.21
CA SER A 325 -2.79 -23.60 15.09
C SER A 325 -2.19 -23.81 13.71
N GLN A 326 -1.29 -22.90 13.33
CA GLN A 326 -0.41 -23.03 12.16
C GLN A 326 1.04 -23.06 12.59
N ARG A 327 1.87 -23.74 11.80
CA ARG A 327 3.33 -23.70 11.95
C ARG A 327 4.02 -23.42 10.62
N TRP A 328 4.90 -22.42 10.64
CA TRP A 328 5.83 -22.10 9.56
C TRP A 328 7.27 -22.32 9.99
N VAL A 329 8.16 -22.62 9.05
CA VAL A 329 9.61 -22.72 9.26
C VAL A 329 10.36 -22.05 8.12
N THR A 330 11.53 -21.45 8.42
CA THR A 330 12.44 -20.94 7.38
C THR A 330 13.03 -22.10 6.56
N PRO A 331 13.63 -21.84 5.38
CA PRO A 331 14.68 -22.70 4.86
C PRO A 331 15.79 -22.94 5.91
N PRO A 332 16.60 -24.00 5.78
CA PRO A 332 17.80 -24.17 6.59
C PRO A 332 18.66 -22.90 6.50
N LEU A 333 19.03 -22.32 7.64
CA LEU A 333 19.79 -21.08 7.68
C LEU A 333 21.17 -21.30 7.05
N GLY A 334 21.55 -20.44 6.10
CA GLY A 334 22.87 -20.53 5.47
C GLY A 334 24.03 -20.15 6.39
N ARG A 335 23.74 -19.50 7.53
CA ARG A 335 24.72 -19.07 8.52
C ARG A 335 24.14 -19.15 9.93
N GLU A 336 25.03 -19.24 10.90
CA GLU A 336 24.69 -19.10 12.31
C GLU A 336 24.05 -17.72 12.55
N THR A 337 22.99 -17.68 13.35
CA THR A 337 22.20 -16.48 13.59
C THR A 337 21.76 -16.44 15.05
N THR A 338 21.95 -15.32 15.75
CA THR A 338 21.51 -15.20 17.15
C THR A 338 20.33 -14.23 17.25
N PRO A 339 19.09 -14.70 17.43
CA PRO A 339 17.97 -13.78 17.65
C PRO A 339 18.19 -12.96 18.93
N THR A 340 17.70 -11.74 18.94
CA THR A 340 17.81 -10.83 20.08
C THR A 340 16.67 -11.01 21.09
N GLY A 341 15.74 -11.92 20.79
CA GLY A 341 14.49 -12.10 21.51
C GLY A 341 13.44 -11.03 21.18
N GLN A 342 13.76 -10.08 20.32
CA GLN A 342 12.85 -9.03 19.91
C GLN A 342 12.41 -9.29 18.46
N GLY A 343 11.12 -9.12 18.19
CA GLY A 343 10.57 -9.27 16.85
C GLY A 343 9.24 -8.54 16.68
N GLY A 344 8.62 -8.76 15.53
CA GLY A 344 7.27 -8.32 15.20
C GLY A 344 6.58 -9.33 14.29
N LEU A 345 5.26 -9.30 14.29
CA LEU A 345 4.42 -10.11 13.42
C LEU A 345 3.35 -9.21 12.79
N THR A 346 3.19 -9.32 11.48
CA THR A 346 2.10 -8.72 10.73
C THR A 346 1.23 -9.83 10.18
N LEU A 347 -0.06 -9.81 10.52
CA LEU A 347 -1.06 -10.76 10.05
C LEU A 347 -2.16 -10.02 9.31
N TYR A 348 -2.40 -10.37 8.05
CA TYR A 348 -3.64 -9.98 7.38
C TYR A 348 -4.76 -10.86 7.90
N SER A 349 -5.70 -10.30 8.65
CA SER A 349 -6.68 -11.10 9.36
C SER A 349 -8.05 -10.44 9.48
N ARG A 350 -9.06 -11.27 9.67
CA ARG A 350 -10.42 -10.89 10.06
C ARG A 350 -11.05 -11.96 10.94
N THR A 351 -12.11 -11.62 11.67
CA THR A 351 -12.94 -12.63 12.32
C THR A 351 -13.70 -13.47 11.29
N THR A 352 -13.96 -14.75 11.60
CA THR A 352 -14.70 -15.66 10.69
C THR A 352 -16.15 -15.24 10.50
N THR A 353 -16.73 -14.57 11.51
CA THR A 353 -18.13 -14.10 11.51
C THR A 353 -18.33 -12.77 10.78
N GLY A 354 -17.26 -12.07 10.40
CA GLY A 354 -17.37 -10.72 9.83
C GLY A 354 -17.85 -9.67 10.82
N THR A 355 -17.69 -9.92 12.13
CA THR A 355 -18.03 -8.99 13.21
C THR A 355 -16.82 -8.78 14.10
N GLU A 356 -16.55 -7.55 14.52
CA GLU A 356 -15.43 -7.30 15.43
C GLU A 356 -15.59 -8.04 16.76
N ALA A 357 -14.51 -8.58 17.29
CA ALA A 357 -14.50 -9.33 18.54
C ALA A 357 -13.15 -9.24 19.22
N ARG A 358 -13.09 -9.46 20.54
CA ARG A 358 -11.80 -9.56 21.24
C ARG A 358 -11.08 -10.83 20.80
N VAL A 359 -9.84 -10.73 20.35
CA VAL A 359 -9.01 -11.89 20.00
C VAL A 359 -7.62 -11.74 20.63
N THR A 360 -7.10 -12.84 21.16
CA THR A 360 -5.73 -12.95 21.65
C THR A 360 -4.97 -13.93 20.77
N VAL A 361 -3.99 -13.44 20.04
CA VAL A 361 -3.08 -14.25 19.23
C VAL A 361 -1.85 -14.59 20.06
N CYS A 362 -1.42 -15.84 20.00
CA CYS A 362 -0.19 -16.32 20.59
C CYS A 362 0.79 -16.68 19.46
N VAL A 363 2.08 -16.37 19.66
CA VAL A 363 3.17 -16.75 18.76
C VAL A 363 4.28 -17.41 19.56
N GLN A 364 4.62 -18.66 19.22
CA GLN A 364 5.77 -19.38 19.75
C GLN A 364 6.86 -19.40 18.70
N LEU A 365 8.07 -19.04 19.12
CA LEU A 365 9.26 -19.16 18.31
C LEU A 365 10.12 -20.31 18.82
N SER A 366 10.65 -21.09 17.90
CA SER A 366 11.50 -22.24 18.21
C SER A 366 12.60 -22.44 17.18
N VAL A 367 13.63 -23.19 17.57
CA VAL A 367 14.62 -23.76 16.67
C VAL A 367 14.20 -25.16 16.30
N ALA A 368 14.08 -25.40 15.00
CA ALA A 368 13.73 -26.70 14.45
C ALA A 368 14.93 -27.31 13.71
N PRO A 369 15.00 -28.65 13.60
CA PRO A 369 16.01 -29.33 12.78
C PRO A 369 16.02 -28.85 11.32
N GLY A 370 17.18 -28.92 10.67
CA GLY A 370 17.33 -28.58 9.26
C GLY A 370 16.59 -29.53 8.31
N PRO A 371 16.86 -30.85 8.41
CA PRO A 371 16.22 -31.85 7.56
C PRO A 371 14.72 -31.96 7.85
N VAL A 372 13.90 -31.95 6.81
CA VAL A 372 12.43 -31.98 6.94
C VAL A 372 11.94 -33.25 7.64
N ARG A 373 12.60 -34.39 7.40
CA ARG A 373 12.31 -35.65 8.11
C ARG A 373 12.48 -35.54 9.63
N GLU A 374 13.39 -34.69 10.09
CA GLU A 374 13.68 -34.50 11.51
C GLU A 374 12.71 -33.52 12.18
N LEU A 375 12.09 -32.62 11.42
CA LEU A 375 10.98 -31.76 11.89
C LEU A 375 9.80 -32.57 12.45
N LEU A 376 9.69 -33.84 12.03
CA LEU A 376 8.61 -34.75 12.38
C LEU A 376 8.91 -35.62 13.61
N GLY A 377 10.18 -35.82 13.93
CA GLY A 377 10.64 -36.82 14.91
C GLY A 377 11.43 -36.25 16.08
N LEU A 378 11.87 -35.00 15.99
CA LEU A 378 12.60 -34.33 17.07
C LEU A 378 11.80 -33.13 17.58
N PRO A 379 11.71 -32.94 18.90
CA PRO A 379 11.06 -31.77 19.45
C PRO A 379 11.87 -30.51 19.14
N ASP A 380 11.14 -29.44 18.88
CA ASP A 380 11.69 -28.10 18.72
C ASP A 380 12.32 -27.60 20.04
N THR A 381 13.38 -26.81 19.93
CA THR A 381 13.90 -26.05 21.07
C THR A 381 13.15 -24.72 21.14
N ILE A 382 12.27 -24.55 22.13
CA ILE A 382 11.47 -23.33 22.29
C ILE A 382 12.39 -22.16 22.67
N LEU A 383 12.32 -21.08 21.89
CA LEU A 383 12.99 -19.81 22.18
C LEU A 383 12.14 -18.93 23.10
N GLY A 384 10.83 -18.99 22.94
CA GLY A 384 9.86 -18.32 23.80
C GLY A 384 8.49 -18.19 23.14
N THR A 385 7.53 -17.71 23.92
CA THR A 385 6.17 -17.42 23.47
C THR A 385 5.83 -15.97 23.79
N ALA A 386 5.12 -15.32 22.88
CA ALA A 386 4.55 -14.00 23.05
C ALA A 386 3.05 -14.00 22.74
N SER A 387 2.34 -13.01 23.25
CA SER A 387 0.90 -12.85 23.03
C SER A 387 0.56 -11.41 22.67
N TYR A 388 -0.54 -11.25 21.94
CA TYR A 388 -1.10 -9.96 21.58
C TYR A 388 -2.63 -10.03 21.62
N THR A 389 -3.24 -9.14 22.40
CA THR A 389 -4.70 -9.05 22.52
C THR A 389 -5.19 -7.75 21.90
N LEU A 390 -6.16 -7.85 21.01
CA LEU A 390 -6.89 -6.70 20.47
C LEU A 390 -8.36 -6.82 20.86
N ALA A 391 -8.92 -5.76 21.44
CA ALA A 391 -10.31 -5.75 21.92
C ALA A 391 -11.34 -5.81 20.79
N ALA A 392 -10.99 -5.30 19.60
CA ALA A 392 -11.81 -5.28 18.40
C ALA A 392 -10.97 -5.77 17.21
N TRP A 393 -10.86 -7.09 17.07
CA TRP A 393 -10.23 -7.72 15.91
C TRP A 393 -11.05 -7.42 14.66
N PRO A 394 -10.42 -7.11 13.50
CA PRO A 394 -11.15 -6.61 12.34
C PRO A 394 -12.24 -7.55 11.82
N ALA A 395 -13.36 -6.97 11.37
CA ALA A 395 -14.42 -7.69 10.66
C ALA A 395 -14.07 -8.00 9.18
N VAL A 396 -13.16 -7.22 8.60
CA VAL A 396 -12.69 -7.34 7.21
C VAL A 396 -11.19 -7.56 7.18
N THR A 397 -10.69 -8.30 6.19
CA THR A 397 -9.27 -8.70 6.12
C THR A 397 -8.40 -7.45 6.05
N THR A 398 -7.69 -7.18 7.13
CA THR A 398 -6.82 -6.01 7.28
C THR A 398 -5.55 -6.39 8.02
N PRO A 399 -4.44 -5.68 7.82
CA PRO A 399 -3.20 -5.99 8.52
C PRO A 399 -3.31 -5.63 10.01
N VAL A 400 -3.01 -6.60 10.87
CA VAL A 400 -2.82 -6.46 12.32
C VAL A 400 -1.34 -6.69 12.60
N SER A 401 -0.65 -5.67 13.10
CA SER A 401 0.79 -5.72 13.38
C SER A 401 1.07 -5.49 14.85
N PHE A 402 1.98 -6.27 15.42
CA PHE A 402 2.42 -6.11 16.80
C PHE A 402 3.88 -6.53 16.98
N GLY A 403 4.58 -5.81 17.86
CA GLY A 403 5.91 -6.18 18.32
C GLY A 403 5.84 -7.15 19.49
N PHE A 404 6.89 -7.94 19.69
CA PHE A 404 7.02 -8.80 20.86
C PHE A 404 8.45 -8.94 21.35
N ALA A 405 8.57 -9.28 22.63
CA ALA A 405 9.79 -9.68 23.30
C ALA A 405 9.60 -11.10 23.85
N LEU A 406 10.50 -12.02 23.50
CA LEU A 406 10.49 -13.39 23.99
C LEU A 406 11.13 -13.44 25.39
N PRO A 407 10.44 -14.03 26.38
CA PRO A 407 11.02 -14.28 27.69
C PRO A 407 11.95 -15.51 27.59
N GLY A 408 13.27 -15.31 27.61
CA GLY A 408 14.22 -16.42 27.63
C GLY A 408 15.67 -16.05 27.32
N THR A 409 16.60 -16.96 27.64
CA THR A 409 17.97 -16.90 27.12
C THR A 409 17.93 -17.33 25.66
N ILE A 410 18.14 -16.40 24.74
CA ILE A 410 18.16 -16.74 23.32
C ILE A 410 19.43 -17.53 23.01
N SER A 411 19.25 -18.76 22.55
CA SER A 411 20.32 -19.58 22.01
C SER A 411 20.64 -19.17 20.58
N THR A 412 21.91 -19.26 20.23
CA THR A 412 22.37 -19.12 18.86
C THR A 412 21.81 -20.25 18.00
N VAL A 413 21.24 -19.90 16.86
CA VAL A 413 20.69 -20.85 15.88
C VAL A 413 21.80 -21.24 14.92
N ALA A 414 22.23 -22.50 14.96
CA ALA A 414 23.31 -23.00 14.12
C ALA A 414 22.95 -22.92 12.61
N ALA A 415 23.97 -22.78 11.77
CA ALA A 415 23.81 -22.97 10.34
C ALA A 415 23.24 -24.36 10.03
N GLY A 416 22.30 -24.43 9.09
CA GLY A 416 21.57 -25.64 8.76
C GLY A 416 20.33 -25.89 9.62
N SER A 417 20.18 -25.27 10.80
CA SER A 417 18.91 -25.29 11.55
C SER A 417 17.88 -24.37 10.92
N ARG A 418 16.62 -24.45 11.38
CA ARG A 418 15.52 -23.58 10.94
C ARG A 418 14.97 -22.77 12.11
N ILE A 419 14.46 -21.59 11.81
CA ILE A 419 13.59 -20.86 12.74
C ILE A 419 12.16 -21.30 12.44
N ALA A 420 11.41 -21.64 13.48
CA ALA A 420 10.01 -22.02 13.41
C ALA A 420 9.15 -20.98 14.13
N ALA A 421 7.98 -20.69 13.55
CA ALA A 421 6.96 -19.85 14.13
C ALA A 421 5.64 -20.62 14.16
N ARG A 422 5.06 -20.75 15.35
CA ARG A 422 3.75 -21.35 15.56
C ARG A 422 2.78 -20.28 16.04
N VAL A 423 1.64 -20.17 15.39
CA VAL A 423 0.58 -19.20 15.72
C VAL A 423 -0.69 -19.95 16.11
N TRP A 424 -1.34 -19.52 17.19
CA TRP A 424 -2.66 -20.01 17.62
C TRP A 424 -3.44 -18.90 18.31
N LEU A 425 -4.73 -19.13 18.51
CA LEU A 425 -5.60 -18.22 19.24
C LEU A 425 -5.80 -18.73 20.67
N ALA A 426 -5.65 -17.86 21.66
CA ALA A 426 -5.86 -18.23 23.06
C ALA A 426 -7.32 -18.60 23.36
N ALA A 427 -7.55 -19.45 24.35
CA ALA A 427 -8.88 -19.83 24.85
C ALA A 427 -9.75 -18.63 25.25
N SER A 428 -9.14 -17.55 25.72
CA SER A 428 -9.78 -16.27 26.04
C SER A 428 -10.30 -15.46 24.84
N SER A 429 -9.97 -15.84 23.60
CA SER A 429 -10.47 -15.19 22.38
C SER A 429 -11.99 -15.36 22.25
N GLN A 430 -12.70 -14.35 21.73
CA GLN A 430 -14.15 -14.38 21.57
C GLN A 430 -14.61 -14.87 20.19
N ALA A 431 -13.70 -14.89 19.21
CA ALA A 431 -13.97 -15.33 17.85
C ALA A 431 -12.79 -16.12 17.28
N ASP A 432 -13.11 -16.96 16.29
CA ASP A 432 -12.12 -17.55 15.39
C ASP A 432 -11.71 -16.49 14.36
N VAL A 433 -10.54 -16.67 13.73
CA VAL A 433 -10.04 -15.73 12.72
C VAL A 433 -9.67 -16.43 11.43
N VAL A 434 -9.73 -15.69 10.33
CA VAL A 434 -9.02 -16.02 9.11
C VAL A 434 -7.66 -15.32 9.16
N LEU A 435 -6.59 -16.06 8.90
CA LEU A 435 -5.27 -15.53 8.56
C LEU A 435 -5.08 -15.62 7.05
N ALA A 436 -5.08 -14.49 6.36
CA ALA A 436 -4.71 -14.39 4.95
C ALA A 436 -3.19 -14.27 4.80
N TYR A 437 -2.61 -15.08 3.94
CA TYR A 437 -1.17 -15.11 3.66
C TYR A 437 -0.93 -15.69 2.27
N ASP A 438 0.33 -15.67 1.84
CA ASP A 438 0.75 -16.25 0.57
C ASP A 438 0.00 -15.71 -0.66
N HIS A 439 -0.23 -14.40 -0.71
CA HIS A 439 -0.82 -13.72 -1.85
C HIS A 439 -0.19 -12.33 -2.05
N PRO A 440 0.00 -11.84 -3.29
CA PRO A 440 0.72 -10.58 -3.56
C PRO A 440 0.12 -9.33 -2.92
N THR A 441 -1.18 -9.33 -2.61
CA THR A 441 -1.89 -8.20 -2.00
C THR A 441 -2.11 -8.34 -0.49
N VAL A 442 -1.88 -9.52 0.09
CA VAL A 442 -2.08 -9.81 1.52
C VAL A 442 -0.90 -10.64 2.04
N GLN A 443 0.13 -9.94 2.52
CA GLN A 443 1.40 -10.53 2.89
C GLN A 443 1.57 -10.50 4.41
N SER A 444 1.24 -11.61 5.05
CA SER A 444 1.59 -11.82 6.46
C SER A 444 3.08 -12.16 6.58
N ALA A 445 3.75 -11.60 7.59
CA ALA A 445 5.20 -11.72 7.74
C ALA A 445 5.63 -11.70 9.21
N LEU A 446 6.69 -12.46 9.50
CA LEU A 446 7.44 -12.46 10.76
C LEU A 446 8.72 -11.66 10.58
N GLN A 447 9.05 -10.80 11.53
CA GLN A 447 10.34 -10.12 11.59
C GLN A 447 11.03 -10.44 12.91
N LEU A 448 12.30 -10.86 12.86
CA LEU A 448 13.13 -11.04 14.04
C LEU A 448 14.38 -10.21 13.93
N ASN A 449 14.77 -9.56 15.03
CA ASN A 449 16.08 -8.99 15.11
C ASN A 449 17.10 -10.04 15.46
N VAL A 450 18.16 -10.08 14.66
CA VAL A 450 19.26 -11.02 14.81
C VAL A 450 20.58 -10.28 14.93
N ARG A 451 21.58 -10.93 15.52
CA ARG A 451 22.98 -10.50 15.60
C ARG A 451 23.89 -11.47 14.90
#